data_AF-A0A3C0IX69-F1
#
_entry.id   AF-A0A3C0IX69-F1
#
_cell.length_a   1.000
_cell.length_b   1.000
_cell.length_c   1.000
_cell.angle_alpha   90.00
_cell.angle_beta   90.00
_cell.angle_gamma   90.00
#
_symmetry.space_group_name_H-M   'P 1'
#
loop_
_entity.id
_entity.type
_entity.pdbx_description
1 polymer ?
#
loop_
_entity_poly.entity_id
_entity_poly.type
_entity_poly.pdbx_seq_one_letter_code
_entity_poly.pdbx_strand_id
1 'polypeptide(L)'
;GRIIRERIGRAEQWVRRIRDLMAERDTSSGLTFDLRWRPRTAEFEDEMDTKDLVDLLRANPSLLKEEDMNRVVKHFRSRIDHAKEMLAEGRQGDTLHGAIKEVLDYRQWFSFTLYYNRRGERERELTNNAFYKFSGGEKAMAMYIPLLSAAFSRYSEARDDAPYVISLDEAFAGVDENNVRDMFDLLEKLGFDYIMNSAGLWGDYDTVSSLSICELVRPRNASFVTCVRYRWDGRTRHLLESPQELEAAGESAQEVRAVRDMVAAAAAEQ
;
A
#
# COMPACT_ATOMS: atom_id res chain seq x y z
N GLY A 1 -3.90 -25.62 -10.39
CA GLY A 1 -5.33 -25.33 -10.62
C GLY A 1 -5.96 -24.64 -9.42
N ARG A 2 -6.47 -25.40 -8.43
CA ARG A 2 -7.23 -24.87 -7.29
C ARG A 2 -6.52 -23.75 -6.50
N ILE A 3 -5.26 -23.96 -6.11
CA ILE A 3 -4.46 -22.98 -5.34
C ILE A 3 -4.32 -21.65 -6.10
N ILE A 4 -4.03 -21.71 -7.41
CA ILE A 4 -3.90 -20.52 -8.24
C ILE A 4 -5.23 -19.77 -8.33
N ARG A 5 -6.35 -20.48 -8.51
CA ARG A 5 -7.68 -19.89 -8.52
C ARG A 5 -8.04 -19.20 -7.21
N GLU A 6 -7.77 -19.84 -6.07
CA GLU A 6 -7.99 -19.26 -4.74
C GLU A 6 -7.14 -17.99 -4.55
N ARG A 7 -5.87 -18.00 -5.00
CA ARG A 7 -5.01 -16.81 -4.99
C ARG A 7 -5.50 -15.69 -5.90
N ILE A 8 -5.97 -16.01 -7.10
CA ILE A 8 -6.56 -15.03 -8.04
C ILE A 8 -7.83 -14.42 -7.45
N GLY A 9 -8.75 -15.25 -6.93
CA GLY A 9 -10.00 -14.77 -6.33
C GLY A 9 -9.76 -13.85 -5.13
N ARG A 10 -8.76 -14.14 -4.29
CA ARG A 10 -8.36 -13.25 -3.19
C ARG A 10 -7.84 -11.91 -3.68
N ALA A 11 -6.97 -11.91 -4.70
CA ALA A 11 -6.44 -10.67 -5.29
C ALA A 11 -7.58 -9.81 -5.90
N GLU A 12 -8.57 -10.43 -6.56
CA GLU A 12 -9.76 -9.73 -7.08
C GLU A 12 -10.61 -9.09 -5.98
N GLN A 13 -10.95 -9.85 -4.94
CA GLN A 13 -11.74 -9.35 -3.80
C GLN A 13 -11.04 -8.15 -3.15
N TRP A 14 -9.72 -8.25 -3.04
CA TRP A 14 -8.91 -7.20 -2.47
C TRP A 14 -8.85 -5.94 -3.36
N VAL A 15 -8.63 -6.07 -4.68
CA VAL A 15 -8.68 -4.93 -5.61
C VAL A 15 -10.04 -4.23 -5.57
N ARG A 16 -11.12 -5.02 -5.47
CA ARG A 16 -12.47 -4.50 -5.31
C ARG A 16 -12.61 -3.69 -4.03
N ARG A 17 -12.13 -4.20 -2.89
CA ARG A 17 -12.17 -3.48 -1.62
C ARG A 17 -11.46 -2.13 -1.70
N ILE A 18 -10.28 -2.07 -2.31
CA ILE A 18 -9.58 -0.78 -2.49
C ILE A 18 -10.34 0.15 -3.42
N ARG A 19 -10.89 -0.36 -4.52
CA ARG A 19 -11.70 0.46 -5.43
C ARG A 19 -12.90 1.06 -4.69
N ASP A 20 -13.59 0.28 -3.87
CA ASP A 20 -14.73 0.74 -3.09
C ASP A 20 -14.28 1.83 -2.10
N LEU A 21 -13.18 1.61 -1.38
CA LEU A 21 -12.56 2.59 -0.49
C LEU A 21 -12.09 3.87 -1.20
N MET A 22 -11.72 3.79 -2.48
CA MET A 22 -11.32 4.94 -3.29
C MET A 22 -12.55 5.69 -3.84
N ALA A 23 -13.61 4.97 -4.20
CA ALA A 23 -14.84 5.54 -4.74
C ALA A 23 -15.67 6.26 -3.69
N GLU A 24 -15.61 5.83 -2.43
CA GLU A 24 -16.25 6.50 -1.28
C GLU A 24 -15.64 7.87 -0.96
N ARG A 25 -14.46 8.20 -1.49
CA ARG A 25 -13.76 9.44 -1.18
C ARG A 25 -14.34 10.58 -1.98
N ASP A 26 -14.93 11.54 -1.26
CA ASP A 26 -15.29 12.84 -1.81
C ASP A 26 -14.02 13.70 -1.90
N THR A 27 -13.18 13.42 -2.91
CA THR A 27 -11.97 14.21 -3.14
C THR A 27 -12.38 15.64 -3.49
N SER A 28 -12.07 16.59 -2.60
CA SER A 28 -12.31 18.03 -2.78
C SER A 28 -11.67 18.60 -4.06
N SER A 29 -10.67 17.91 -4.63
CA SER A 29 -10.03 18.20 -5.91
C SER A 29 -10.83 17.77 -7.15
N GLY A 30 -11.89 16.97 -6.99
CA GLY A 30 -12.64 16.38 -8.09
C GLY A 30 -11.86 15.32 -8.88
N LEU A 31 -10.75 14.79 -8.34
CA LEU A 31 -9.91 13.75 -8.92
C LEU A 31 -10.07 12.43 -8.16
N THR A 32 -10.66 11.42 -8.79
CA THR A 32 -10.76 10.07 -8.22
C THR A 32 -9.80 9.10 -8.90
N PHE A 33 -9.28 8.13 -8.15
CA PHE A 33 -8.42 7.07 -8.67
C PHE A 33 -9.16 5.72 -8.71
N ASP A 34 -8.86 4.90 -9.73
CA ASP A 34 -9.34 3.53 -9.84
C ASP A 34 -8.19 2.56 -10.12
N LEU A 35 -7.97 1.61 -9.21
CA LEU A 35 -6.99 0.55 -9.40
C LEU A 35 -7.63 -0.65 -10.10
N ARG A 36 -7.03 -1.05 -11.24
CA ARG A 36 -7.48 -2.21 -12.01
C ARG A 36 -6.40 -3.28 -12.05
N TRP A 37 -6.82 -4.51 -11.85
CA TRP A 37 -6.00 -5.70 -12.02
C TRP A 37 -6.47 -6.43 -13.28
N ARG A 38 -5.65 -6.41 -14.33
CA ARG A 38 -6.03 -6.90 -15.66
C ARG A 38 -5.10 -8.03 -16.11
N PRO A 39 -5.61 -9.07 -16.78
CA PRO A 39 -4.77 -10.04 -17.45
C PRO A 39 -3.89 -9.33 -18.49
N ARG A 40 -2.62 -9.73 -18.57
CA ARG A 40 -1.70 -9.29 -19.62
C ARG A 40 -2.07 -9.96 -20.93
N THR A 41 -1.92 -9.27 -22.05
CA THR A 41 -2.01 -9.89 -23.37
C THR A 41 -0.88 -10.91 -23.54
N ALA A 42 -1.13 -12.00 -24.29
CA ALA A 42 -0.12 -13.02 -24.56
C ALA A 42 1.14 -12.42 -25.20
N GLU A 43 2.31 -12.93 -24.84
CA GLU A 43 3.60 -12.47 -25.37
C GLU A 43 3.98 -13.19 -26.69
N PHE A 44 3.37 -14.35 -26.98
CA PHE A 44 3.66 -15.20 -28.14
C PHE A 44 2.38 -15.65 -28.88
N GLU A 45 2.46 -15.85 -30.20
CA GLU A 45 1.30 -16.24 -31.05
C GLU A 45 0.72 -17.63 -30.73
N ASP A 46 1.55 -18.55 -30.22
CA ASP A 46 1.13 -19.93 -29.86
C ASP A 46 0.53 -20.03 -28.45
N GLU A 47 0.56 -18.95 -27.68
CA GLU A 47 -0.01 -18.89 -26.35
C GLU A 47 -1.50 -18.53 -26.40
N MET A 48 -2.28 -19.24 -25.60
CA MET A 48 -3.65 -18.82 -25.29
C MET A 48 -3.59 -17.46 -24.60
N ASP A 49 -4.49 -16.54 -24.96
CA ASP A 49 -4.59 -15.24 -24.27
C ASP A 49 -4.69 -15.48 -22.76
N THR A 50 -3.88 -14.78 -21.97
CA THR A 50 -3.90 -14.90 -20.52
C THR A 50 -5.30 -14.67 -19.96
N LYS A 51 -6.12 -13.84 -20.62
CA LYS A 51 -7.53 -13.66 -20.31
C LYS A 51 -8.32 -14.96 -20.43
N ASP A 52 -8.17 -15.69 -21.54
CA ASP A 52 -8.83 -16.99 -21.76
C ASP A 52 -8.33 -18.03 -20.74
N LEU A 53 -7.02 -18.05 -20.45
CA LEU A 53 -6.46 -18.93 -19.41
C LEU A 53 -7.07 -18.63 -18.05
N VAL A 54 -7.14 -17.35 -17.68
CA VAL A 54 -7.69 -16.91 -16.41
C VAL A 54 -9.19 -17.22 -16.35
N ASP A 55 -9.95 -16.99 -17.42
CA ASP A 55 -11.39 -17.30 -17.49
C ASP A 55 -11.64 -18.80 -17.34
N LEU A 56 -10.81 -19.63 -17.96
CA LEU A 56 -10.84 -21.09 -17.78
C LEU A 56 -10.44 -21.51 -16.36
N LEU A 57 -9.45 -20.86 -15.75
CA LEU A 57 -9.06 -21.13 -14.36
C LEU A 57 -10.11 -20.66 -13.34
N ARG A 58 -10.87 -19.61 -13.68
CA ARG A 58 -12.00 -19.07 -12.91
C ARG A 58 -13.23 -19.98 -12.97
N ALA A 59 -13.45 -20.67 -14.10
CA ALA A 59 -14.61 -21.52 -14.31
C ALA A 59 -14.70 -22.65 -13.27
N ASN A 60 -15.94 -23.01 -12.91
CA ASN A 60 -16.18 -24.10 -11.99
C ASN A 60 -15.68 -25.42 -12.61
N PRO A 61 -14.80 -26.20 -11.94
CA PRO A 61 -14.30 -27.48 -12.44
C PRO A 61 -15.38 -28.46 -12.87
N SER A 62 -16.54 -28.42 -12.23
CA SER A 62 -17.68 -29.27 -12.60
C SER A 62 -18.42 -28.83 -13.85
N LEU A 63 -18.18 -27.60 -14.33
CA LEU A 63 -18.77 -27.02 -15.54
C LEU A 63 -17.77 -26.92 -16.71
N LEU A 64 -16.49 -27.21 -16.45
CA LEU A 64 -15.44 -27.21 -17.48
C LEU A 64 -15.55 -28.48 -18.32
N LYS A 65 -15.59 -28.31 -19.64
CA LYS A 65 -15.53 -29.43 -20.58
C LYS A 65 -14.12 -30.02 -20.60
N GLU A 66 -13.98 -31.30 -20.95
CA GLU A 66 -12.65 -31.92 -21.12
C GLU A 66 -11.79 -31.18 -22.14
N GLU A 67 -12.41 -30.62 -23.19
CA GLU A 67 -11.75 -29.79 -24.20
C GLU A 67 -11.07 -28.55 -23.60
N ASP A 68 -11.76 -27.86 -22.68
CA ASP A 68 -11.27 -26.67 -22.00
C ASP A 68 -10.10 -27.01 -21.06
N MET A 69 -10.20 -28.12 -20.34
CA MET A 69 -9.11 -28.63 -19.51
C MET A 69 -7.89 -29.00 -20.35
N ASN A 70 -8.10 -29.62 -21.51
CA ASN A 70 -7.02 -29.95 -22.45
C ASN A 70 -6.33 -28.69 -23.00
N ARG A 71 -7.08 -27.61 -23.26
CA ARG A 71 -6.50 -26.32 -23.66
C ARG A 71 -5.57 -25.75 -22.59
N VAL A 72 -6.00 -25.76 -21.33
CA VAL A 72 -5.17 -25.31 -20.20
C VAL A 72 -3.90 -26.16 -20.04
N VAL A 73 -4.03 -27.49 -20.12
CA VAL A 73 -2.88 -28.41 -20.04
C VAL A 73 -1.91 -28.20 -21.20
N LYS A 74 -2.43 -28.02 -22.42
CA LYS A 74 -1.62 -27.74 -23.61
C LYS A 74 -0.83 -26.44 -23.48
N HIS A 75 -1.48 -25.38 -22.99
CA HIS A 75 -0.83 -24.09 -22.74
C HIS A 75 0.35 -24.21 -21.77
N PHE A 76 0.15 -24.82 -20.60
CA PHE A 76 1.24 -25.00 -19.63
C PHE A 76 2.35 -25.92 -20.14
N ARG A 77 2.03 -26.96 -20.93
CA ARG A 77 3.04 -27.81 -21.56
C ARG A 77 3.92 -27.02 -22.53
N SER A 78 3.31 -26.25 -23.44
CA SER A 78 4.05 -25.41 -24.39
C SER A 78 4.95 -24.39 -23.67
N ARG A 79 4.46 -23.70 -22.63
CA ARG A 79 5.27 -22.79 -21.81
C ARG A 79 6.46 -23.47 -21.15
N ILE A 80 6.26 -24.67 -20.59
CA ILE A 80 7.33 -25.45 -19.95
C ILE A 80 8.35 -25.91 -20.99
N ASP A 81 7.91 -26.30 -22.19
CA ASP A 81 8.79 -26.78 -23.25
C ASP A 81 9.63 -25.63 -23.83
N HIS A 82 9.05 -24.44 -24.07
CA HIS A 82 9.83 -23.23 -24.40
C HIS A 82 10.83 -22.85 -23.30
N ALA A 83 10.43 -22.96 -22.03
CA ALA A 83 11.36 -22.68 -20.93
C ALA A 83 12.52 -23.70 -20.89
N LYS A 84 12.30 -24.96 -21.28
CA LYS A 84 13.37 -25.95 -21.44
C LYS A 84 14.31 -25.62 -22.59
N GLU A 85 13.77 -25.15 -23.72
CA GLU A 85 14.56 -24.75 -24.90
C GLU A 85 15.48 -23.57 -24.55
N MET A 86 14.94 -22.54 -23.89
CA MET A 86 15.74 -21.38 -23.43
C MET A 86 16.82 -21.78 -22.42
N LEU A 87 16.55 -22.74 -21.53
CA LEU A 87 17.56 -23.31 -20.62
C LEU A 87 18.66 -24.07 -21.37
N ALA A 88 18.34 -24.72 -22.48
CA ALA A 88 19.30 -25.42 -23.33
C ALA A 88 20.18 -24.45 -24.15
N GLU A 89 19.67 -23.26 -24.48
CA GLU A 89 20.35 -22.23 -25.27
C GLU A 89 21.21 -21.26 -24.45
N GLY A 90 20.97 -21.11 -23.15
CA GLY A 90 21.99 -20.61 -22.22
C GLY A 90 21.51 -19.81 -21.00
N ARG A 91 21.81 -20.34 -19.80
CA ARG A 91 22.53 -19.66 -18.70
C ARG A 91 22.82 -20.67 -17.58
N GLN A 92 24.05 -20.67 -17.10
CA GLN A 92 24.51 -21.52 -16.00
C GLN A 92 23.86 -21.01 -14.68
N GLY A 93 22.86 -21.73 -14.16
CA GLY A 93 22.28 -21.44 -12.84
C GLY A 93 20.78 -21.76 -12.69
N ASP A 94 20.02 -21.77 -13.79
CA ASP A 94 18.58 -22.02 -13.71
C ASP A 94 18.27 -23.51 -13.85
N THR A 95 17.67 -24.07 -12.81
CA THR A 95 17.19 -25.45 -12.85
C THR A 95 15.84 -25.51 -13.56
N LEU A 96 15.50 -26.66 -14.14
CA LEU A 96 14.15 -26.93 -14.68
C LEU A 96 13.04 -26.58 -13.65
N HIS A 97 13.33 -26.77 -12.36
CA HIS A 97 12.42 -26.41 -11.29
C HIS A 97 12.19 -24.88 -11.19
N GLY A 98 13.23 -24.07 -11.41
CA GLY A 98 13.13 -22.61 -11.48
C GLY A 98 12.26 -22.14 -12.65
N ALA A 99 12.49 -22.70 -13.85
CA ALA A 99 11.68 -22.41 -15.03
C ALA A 99 10.20 -22.77 -14.85
N ILE A 100 9.90 -23.95 -14.27
CA ILE A 100 8.51 -24.34 -13.98
C ILE A 100 7.88 -23.40 -12.94
N LYS A 101 8.64 -22.99 -11.92
CA LYS A 101 8.17 -22.05 -10.90
C LYS A 101 7.79 -20.70 -11.52
N GLU A 102 8.58 -20.21 -12.47
CA GLU A 102 8.30 -18.96 -13.19
C GLU A 102 7.07 -19.07 -14.09
N VAL A 103 6.95 -20.15 -14.88
CA VAL A 103 5.77 -20.39 -15.72
C VAL A 103 4.48 -20.45 -14.90
N LEU A 104 4.52 -21.05 -13.71
CA LEU A 104 3.37 -21.16 -12.81
C LEU A 104 3.18 -19.95 -11.90
N ASP A 105 4.03 -18.94 -11.99
CA ASP A 105 3.90 -17.72 -11.21
C ASP A 105 2.80 -16.82 -11.80
N TYR A 106 1.58 -17.01 -11.29
CA TYR A 106 0.42 -16.25 -11.74
C TYR A 106 0.56 -14.72 -11.58
N ARG A 107 1.51 -14.23 -10.78
CA ARG A 107 1.74 -12.78 -10.62
C ARG A 107 2.23 -12.14 -11.91
N GLN A 108 2.90 -12.90 -12.79
CA GLN A 108 3.33 -12.41 -14.10
C GLN A 108 2.20 -12.35 -15.12
N TRP A 109 1.04 -12.94 -14.83
CA TRP A 109 -0.10 -13.02 -15.76
C TRP A 109 -0.99 -11.78 -15.73
N PHE A 110 -0.79 -10.91 -14.74
CA PHE A 110 -1.63 -9.74 -14.55
C PHE A 110 -0.78 -8.49 -14.38
N SER A 111 -1.36 -7.34 -14.71
CA SER A 111 -0.81 -6.03 -14.41
C SER A 111 -1.77 -5.21 -13.57
N PHE A 112 -1.21 -4.41 -12.67
CA PHE A 112 -1.93 -3.32 -12.02
C PHE A 112 -1.84 -2.09 -12.89
N THR A 113 -2.99 -1.51 -13.20
CA THR A 113 -3.10 -0.26 -13.95
C THR A 113 -3.93 0.71 -13.15
N LEU A 114 -3.37 1.88 -12.87
CA LEU A 114 -4.06 2.95 -12.19
C LEU A 114 -4.76 3.84 -13.22
N TYR A 115 -6.04 4.11 -12.99
CA TYR A 115 -6.85 5.03 -13.76
C TYR A 115 -7.18 6.24 -12.89
N TYR A 116 -7.48 7.36 -13.53
CA TYR A 116 -7.95 8.55 -12.86
C TYR A 116 -9.13 9.16 -13.62
N ASN A 117 -10.01 9.83 -12.89
CA ASN A 117 -11.16 10.54 -13.42
C ASN A 117 -11.22 11.93 -12.79
N ARG A 118 -11.32 12.96 -13.63
CA ARG A 118 -11.56 14.35 -13.22
C ARG A 118 -13.02 14.68 -13.47
N ARG A 119 -13.68 15.34 -12.52
CA ARG A 119 -15.10 15.69 -12.62
C ARG A 119 -15.45 16.31 -13.99
N GLY A 120 -16.31 15.62 -14.73
CA GLY A 120 -16.77 16.05 -16.07
C GLY A 120 -15.90 15.55 -17.24
N GLU A 121 -14.79 14.86 -16.98
CA GLU A 121 -13.97 14.20 -17.98
C GLU A 121 -14.26 12.70 -18.06
N ARG A 122 -13.83 12.08 -19.17
CA ARG A 122 -13.75 10.62 -19.25
C ARG A 122 -12.56 10.15 -18.43
N GLU A 123 -12.73 8.99 -17.79
CA GLU A 123 -11.66 8.26 -17.14
C GLU A 123 -10.50 8.00 -18.12
N ARG A 124 -9.27 8.12 -17.61
CA ARG A 124 -8.04 7.88 -18.39
C ARG A 124 -7.06 7.07 -17.57
N GLU A 125 -6.21 6.34 -18.29
CA GLU A 125 -5.10 5.62 -17.68
C GLU A 125 -4.04 6.59 -17.17
N LEU A 126 -3.53 6.35 -15.97
CA LEU A 126 -2.44 7.11 -15.40
C LEU A 126 -1.11 6.69 -16.03
N THR A 127 -0.82 7.25 -17.19
CA THR A 127 0.48 7.12 -17.85
C THR A 127 1.53 8.04 -17.21
N ASN A 128 2.82 7.81 -17.46
CA ASN A 128 3.90 8.71 -17.02
C ASN A 128 3.63 10.18 -17.43
N ASN A 129 3.15 10.41 -18.65
CA ASN A 129 2.82 11.76 -19.14
C ASN A 129 1.65 12.39 -18.36
N ALA A 130 0.63 11.60 -18.00
CA ALA A 130 -0.46 12.08 -17.15
C ALA A 130 0.04 12.37 -15.73
N PHE A 131 0.85 11.47 -15.16
CA PHE A 131 1.44 11.61 -13.83
C PHE A 131 2.27 12.90 -13.70
N TYR A 132 3.10 13.25 -14.67
CA TYR A 132 3.91 14.48 -14.58
C TYR A 132 3.07 15.78 -14.56
N LYS A 133 1.83 15.74 -15.06
CA LYS A 133 0.90 16.88 -15.06
C LYS A 133 0.12 17.06 -13.76
N PHE A 134 0.21 16.12 -12.84
CA PHE A 134 -0.46 16.18 -11.55
C PHE A 134 0.23 17.16 -10.60
N SER A 135 -0.55 17.71 -9.67
CA SER A 135 -0.03 18.49 -8.54
C SER A 135 0.85 17.63 -7.62
N GLY A 136 1.57 18.24 -6.68
CA GLY A 136 2.38 17.50 -5.69
C GLY A 136 1.55 16.48 -4.90
N GLY A 137 0.40 16.92 -4.37
CA GLY A 137 -0.52 16.05 -3.63
C GLY A 137 -1.13 14.94 -4.49
N GLU A 138 -1.58 15.26 -5.70
CA GLU A 138 -2.13 14.28 -6.64
C GLU A 138 -1.10 13.19 -7.03
N LYS A 139 0.18 13.59 -7.22
CA LYS A 139 1.28 12.65 -7.48
C LYS A 139 1.50 11.73 -6.28
N ALA A 140 1.50 12.26 -5.07
CA ALA A 140 1.67 11.46 -3.87
C ALA A 140 0.56 10.43 -3.72
N MET A 141 -0.71 10.83 -3.88
CA MET A 141 -1.86 9.90 -3.86
C MET A 141 -1.68 8.77 -4.88
N ALA A 142 -1.34 9.12 -6.12
CA ALA A 142 -1.11 8.16 -7.19
C ALA A 142 0.03 7.16 -6.89
N MET A 143 1.02 7.54 -6.09
CA MET A 143 2.12 6.67 -5.66
C MET A 143 1.76 5.83 -4.44
N TYR A 144 1.18 6.44 -3.39
CA TYR A 144 0.89 5.75 -2.14
C TYR A 144 -0.24 4.74 -2.27
N ILE A 145 -1.27 5.03 -3.08
CA ILE A 145 -2.39 4.09 -3.25
C ILE A 145 -1.88 2.71 -3.70
N PRO A 146 -1.12 2.56 -4.80
CA PRO A 146 -0.55 1.26 -5.19
C PRO A 146 0.38 0.63 -4.13
N LEU A 147 1.15 1.43 -3.38
CA LEU A 147 2.09 0.92 -2.37
C LEU A 147 1.37 0.35 -1.15
N LEU A 148 0.46 1.12 -0.55
CA LEU A 148 -0.38 0.67 0.57
C LEU A 148 -1.23 -0.51 0.16
N SER A 149 -1.69 -0.50 -1.08
CA SER A 149 -2.37 -1.61 -1.70
C SER A 149 -1.49 -2.87 -1.66
N ALA A 150 -0.30 -2.83 -2.24
CA ALA A 150 0.61 -3.97 -2.25
C ALA A 150 0.97 -4.47 -0.83
N ALA A 151 1.19 -3.56 0.12
CA ALA A 151 1.46 -3.90 1.51
C ALA A 151 0.28 -4.62 2.16
N PHE A 152 -0.93 -4.10 2.02
CA PHE A 152 -2.14 -4.70 2.60
C PHE A 152 -2.38 -6.09 2.02
N SER A 153 -2.21 -6.25 0.70
CA SER A 153 -2.35 -7.55 0.05
C SER A 153 -1.46 -8.60 0.71
N ARG A 154 -0.22 -8.23 1.08
CA ARG A 154 0.69 -9.13 1.79
C ARG A 154 0.21 -9.44 3.21
N TYR A 155 -0.20 -8.43 3.96
CA TYR A 155 -0.71 -8.62 5.32
C TYR A 155 -1.99 -9.44 5.38
N SER A 156 -2.84 -9.37 4.35
CA SER A 156 -4.05 -10.19 4.25
C SER A 156 -3.78 -11.69 4.10
N GLU A 157 -2.55 -12.09 3.77
CA GLU A 157 -2.12 -13.49 3.80
C GLU A 157 -1.49 -13.91 5.14
N ALA A 158 -1.34 -12.98 6.09
CA ALA A 158 -0.84 -13.26 7.42
C ALA A 158 -1.92 -13.91 8.30
N ARG A 159 -1.55 -14.27 9.53
CA ARG A 159 -2.50 -14.78 10.54
C ARG A 159 -3.46 -13.68 10.98
N ASP A 160 -4.63 -14.08 11.48
CA ASP A 160 -5.66 -13.16 11.96
C ASP A 160 -5.20 -12.24 13.11
N ASP A 161 -4.17 -12.65 13.87
CA ASP A 161 -3.56 -11.92 14.98
C ASP A 161 -2.30 -11.14 14.59
N ALA A 162 -1.93 -11.12 13.30
CA ALA A 162 -0.75 -10.41 12.84
C ALA A 162 -1.00 -8.89 12.79
N PRO A 163 -0.13 -8.05 13.38
CA PRO A 163 -0.26 -6.60 13.29
C PRO A 163 0.12 -6.11 11.89
N TYR A 164 -0.58 -5.07 11.40
CA TYR A 164 -0.40 -4.52 10.06
C TYR A 164 0.47 -3.27 10.18
N VAL A 165 1.77 -3.43 10.39
CA VAL A 165 2.66 -2.29 10.66
C VAL A 165 3.31 -1.76 9.39
N ILE A 166 3.27 -0.45 9.17
CA ILE A 166 4.07 0.22 8.13
C ILE A 166 4.94 1.32 8.74
N SER A 167 6.09 1.57 8.11
CA SER A 167 6.97 2.69 8.46
C SER A 167 7.15 3.60 7.26
N LEU A 168 6.95 4.90 7.42
CA LEU A 168 7.16 5.89 6.37
C LEU A 168 8.16 6.95 6.81
N ASP A 169 9.22 7.10 6.02
CA ASP A 169 10.19 8.19 6.13
C ASP A 169 9.73 9.34 5.23
N GLU A 170 9.81 10.57 5.74
CA GLU A 170 9.29 11.80 5.13
C GLU A 170 7.83 11.65 4.64
N ALA A 171 6.98 11.14 5.54
CA ALA A 171 5.60 10.84 5.25
C ALA A 171 4.86 12.08 4.75
N PHE A 172 4.21 11.93 3.59
CA PHE A 172 3.35 12.92 2.95
C PHE A 172 4.01 14.30 2.70
N ALA A 173 5.34 14.33 2.57
CA ALA A 173 6.04 15.56 2.21
C ALA A 173 5.53 16.15 0.88
N GLY A 174 5.16 17.43 0.88
CA GLY A 174 4.68 18.13 -0.32
C GLY A 174 3.23 17.80 -0.72
N VAL A 175 2.48 17.13 0.15
CA VAL A 175 1.04 16.85 -0.02
C VAL A 175 0.23 17.91 0.74
N ASP A 176 -0.86 18.38 0.14
CA ASP A 176 -1.78 19.29 0.82
C ASP A 176 -2.61 18.58 1.90
N GLU A 177 -3.03 19.34 2.90
CA GLU A 177 -3.64 18.85 4.14
C GLU A 177 -4.90 17.97 3.92
N ASN A 178 -5.73 18.28 2.93
CA ASN A 178 -6.91 17.48 2.61
C ASN A 178 -6.51 16.09 2.09
N ASN A 179 -5.54 16.03 1.18
CA ASN A 179 -5.04 14.75 0.67
C ASN A 179 -4.31 13.95 1.77
N VAL A 180 -3.63 14.62 2.70
CA VAL A 180 -3.02 13.96 3.86
C VAL A 180 -4.08 13.31 4.75
N ARG A 181 -5.14 14.04 5.08
CA ARG A 181 -6.29 13.52 5.84
C ARG A 181 -6.88 12.27 5.19
N ASP A 182 -7.04 12.29 3.87
CA ASP A 182 -7.55 11.14 3.10
C ASP A 182 -6.58 9.96 3.15
N MET A 183 -5.27 10.19 3.08
CA MET A 183 -4.30 9.10 3.24
C MET A 183 -4.38 8.44 4.61
N PHE A 184 -4.56 9.20 5.68
CA PHE A 184 -4.83 8.62 7.00
C PHE A 184 -6.13 7.84 7.07
N ASP A 185 -7.21 8.34 6.47
CA ASP A 185 -8.47 7.58 6.35
C ASP A 185 -8.26 6.24 5.63
N LEU A 186 -7.40 6.20 4.60
CA LEU A 186 -7.06 4.95 3.92
C LEU A 186 -6.35 3.99 4.86
N LEU A 187 -5.35 4.47 5.61
CA LEU A 187 -4.57 3.65 6.52
C LEU A 187 -5.45 3.03 7.59
N GLU A 188 -6.33 3.83 8.19
CA GLU A 188 -7.28 3.41 9.22
C GLU A 188 -8.30 2.39 8.69
N LYS A 189 -8.89 2.63 7.50
CA LYS A 189 -9.83 1.67 6.87
C LYS A 189 -9.17 0.37 6.42
N LEU A 190 -7.87 0.41 6.13
CA LEU A 190 -7.04 -0.77 5.87
C LEU A 190 -6.51 -1.41 7.16
N GLY A 191 -6.74 -0.81 8.32
CA GLY A 191 -6.32 -1.34 9.62
C GLY A 191 -4.80 -1.35 9.81
N PHE A 192 -4.08 -0.42 9.17
CA PHE A 192 -2.65 -0.29 9.36
C PHE A 192 -2.32 0.41 10.68
N ASP A 193 -1.43 -0.18 11.45
CA ASP A 193 -0.61 0.51 12.43
C ASP A 193 0.56 1.19 11.71
N TYR A 194 0.97 2.38 12.15
CA TYR A 194 2.02 3.12 11.45
C TYR A 194 2.99 3.85 12.37
N ILE A 195 4.24 3.90 11.91
CA ILE A 195 5.32 4.70 12.48
C ILE A 195 5.78 5.65 11.38
N MET A 196 5.69 6.96 11.62
CA MET A 196 6.01 7.95 10.60
C MET A 196 6.90 9.04 11.17
N ASN A 197 7.78 9.58 10.34
CA ASN A 197 8.38 10.88 10.58
C ASN A 197 7.97 11.85 9.46
N SER A 198 8.03 13.15 9.75
CA SER A 198 7.82 14.20 8.77
C SER A 198 8.23 15.54 9.37
N ALA A 199 8.66 16.48 8.53
CA ALA A 199 8.97 17.84 8.96
C ALA A 199 7.72 18.70 9.24
N GLY A 200 6.53 18.28 8.82
CA GLY A 200 5.31 19.10 8.86
C GLY A 200 4.01 18.34 9.07
N LEU A 201 4.07 17.14 9.65
CA LEU A 201 2.91 16.26 9.84
C LEU A 201 2.68 16.00 11.32
N TRP A 202 1.49 16.35 11.81
CA TRP A 202 1.06 16.04 13.17
C TRP A 202 0.20 14.77 13.22
N GLY A 203 -0.60 14.52 12.18
CA GLY A 203 -1.53 13.38 12.14
C GLY A 203 -2.79 13.58 12.99
N ASP A 204 -3.04 14.80 13.48
CA ASP A 204 -4.20 15.20 14.28
C ASP A 204 -5.47 15.43 13.44
N TYR A 205 -5.75 14.48 12.56
CA TYR A 205 -6.93 14.47 11.70
C TYR A 205 -8.09 13.72 12.34
N ASP A 206 -9.32 14.13 12.04
CA ASP A 206 -10.55 13.46 12.48
C ASP A 206 -10.71 12.03 11.92
N THR A 207 -9.96 11.69 10.88
CA THR A 207 -9.89 10.35 10.30
C THR A 207 -8.99 9.41 11.09
N VAL A 208 -8.14 9.95 11.98
CA VAL A 208 -7.20 9.18 12.79
C VAL A 208 -7.79 8.93 14.16
N SER A 209 -7.80 7.66 14.58
CA SER A 209 -8.41 7.20 15.82
C SER A 209 -7.63 7.62 17.07
N SER A 210 -6.31 7.42 17.07
CA SER A 210 -5.42 7.84 18.15
C SER A 210 -3.96 7.82 17.70
N LEU A 211 -3.13 8.72 18.25
CA LEU A 211 -1.68 8.73 17.98
C LEU A 211 -0.86 9.12 19.19
N SER A 212 0.33 8.53 19.27
CA SER A 212 1.44 9.08 20.04
C SER A 212 2.29 9.93 19.10
N ILE A 213 2.46 11.20 19.43
CA ILE A 213 3.20 12.16 18.60
C ILE A 213 4.44 12.61 19.36
N CYS A 214 5.58 12.57 18.70
CA CYS A 214 6.86 13.02 19.24
C CYS A 214 7.39 14.16 18.38
N GLU A 215 7.42 15.38 18.91
CA GLU A 215 8.00 16.55 18.28
C GLU A 215 9.46 16.71 18.73
N LEU A 216 10.38 16.65 17.77
CA LEU A 216 11.81 16.85 18.06
C LEU A 216 12.14 18.34 17.94
N VAL A 217 12.38 18.97 19.09
CA VAL A 217 12.68 20.40 19.20
C VAL A 217 14.16 20.59 19.51
N ARG A 218 14.82 21.44 18.73
CA ARG A 218 16.17 21.93 19.06
C ARG A 218 16.08 23.38 19.54
N PRO A 219 16.28 23.66 20.84
CA PRO A 219 16.34 25.03 21.34
C PRO A 219 17.43 25.83 20.63
N ARG A 220 17.21 27.14 20.43
CA ARG A 220 18.17 28.01 19.75
C ARG A 220 19.54 27.93 20.43
N ASN A 221 20.59 27.71 19.64
CA ASN A 221 21.98 27.57 20.09
C ASN A 221 22.29 26.39 21.04
N ALA A 222 21.35 25.44 21.23
CA ALA A 222 21.62 24.24 22.02
C ALA A 222 22.38 23.18 21.21
N SER A 223 23.25 22.42 21.86
CA SER A 223 23.96 21.26 21.28
C SER A 223 23.15 19.96 21.36
N PHE A 224 21.92 20.01 21.87
CA PHE A 224 21.06 18.84 22.08
C PHE A 224 19.69 19.03 21.44
N VAL A 225 18.99 17.91 21.22
CA VAL A 225 17.60 17.83 20.76
C VAL A 225 16.75 17.30 21.92
N THR A 226 15.55 17.86 22.10
CA THR A 226 14.57 17.42 23.10
C THR A 226 13.34 16.88 22.39
N CYS A 227 12.68 15.90 23.00
CA CYS A 227 11.43 15.34 22.50
C CYS A 227 10.25 15.89 23.33
N VAL A 228 9.30 16.55 22.68
CA VAL A 228 8.02 16.94 23.27
C VAL A 228 6.98 15.92 22.83
N ARG A 229 6.24 15.35 23.77
CA ARG A 229 5.27 14.27 23.48
C ARG A 229 3.85 14.76 23.59
N TYR A 230 3.03 14.34 22.64
CA TYR A 230 1.60 14.57 22.63
C TYR A 230 0.84 13.26 22.40
N ARG A 231 -0.41 13.22 22.85
CA ARG A 231 -1.36 12.16 22.51
C ARG A 231 -2.55 12.74 21.77
N TRP A 232 -2.82 12.24 20.57
CA TRP A 232 -4.08 12.46 19.86
C TRP A 232 -5.07 11.37 20.28
N ASP A 233 -6.28 11.76 20.68
CA ASP A 233 -7.35 10.85 21.12
C ASP A 233 -8.48 10.68 20.08
N GLY A 234 -8.26 11.14 18.85
CA GLY A 234 -9.26 11.17 17.79
C GLY A 234 -10.04 12.49 17.71
N ARG A 235 -9.86 13.39 18.67
CA ARG A 235 -10.57 14.68 18.70
C ARG A 235 -9.71 15.85 19.15
N THR A 236 -8.81 15.63 20.09
CA THR A 236 -7.98 16.69 20.66
C THR A 236 -6.57 16.16 20.92
N ARG A 237 -5.58 17.01 20.64
CA ARG A 237 -4.18 16.74 20.93
C ARG A 237 -3.87 17.20 22.35
N HIS A 238 -3.42 16.28 23.20
CA HIS A 238 -3.04 16.53 24.58
C HIS A 238 -1.53 16.54 24.71
N LEU A 239 -0.96 17.58 25.31
CA LEU A 239 0.44 17.61 25.70
C LEU A 239 0.66 16.69 26.91
N LEU A 240 1.69 15.86 26.89
CA LEU A 240 2.03 14.98 28.01
C LEU A 240 3.09 15.68 28.88
N GLU A 241 2.71 16.10 30.08
CA GLU A 241 3.56 16.91 30.97
C GLU A 241 3.96 16.17 32.26
N SER A 242 3.16 15.21 32.73
CA SER A 242 3.41 14.59 34.03
C SER A 242 4.33 13.36 33.95
N PRO A 243 5.19 13.14 34.98
CA PRO A 243 6.01 11.93 35.08
C PRO A 243 5.23 10.63 34.98
N GLN A 244 4.01 10.60 35.50
CA GLN A 244 3.14 9.42 35.48
C GLN A 244 2.60 9.13 34.06
N GLU A 245 2.31 10.16 33.27
CA GLU A 245 1.90 10.03 31.86
C GLU A 245 3.06 9.59 30.97
N LEU A 246 4.27 10.07 31.26
CA LEU A 246 5.49 9.69 30.53
C LEU A 246 5.99 8.28 30.93
N GLU A 247 5.87 7.89 32.20
CA GLU A 247 6.13 6.53 32.68
C GLU A 247 5.13 5.52 32.11
N ALA A 248 3.84 5.88 32.01
CA ALA A 248 2.83 5.06 31.34
C ALA A 248 3.10 4.89 29.83
N ALA A 249 3.85 5.82 29.23
CA ALA A 249 4.35 5.76 27.85
C ALA A 249 5.74 5.06 27.74
N GLY A 250 6.26 4.47 28.83
CA GLY A 250 7.42 3.58 28.83
C GLY A 250 8.80 4.24 28.96
N GLU A 251 8.93 5.44 29.54
CA GLU A 251 10.19 6.21 29.57
C GLU A 251 11.09 6.04 30.83
N SER A 252 12.34 6.52 30.69
CA SER A 252 13.32 6.62 31.77
C SER A 252 13.21 7.95 32.55
N ALA A 253 13.46 7.93 33.87
CA ALA A 253 13.29 9.08 34.76
C ALA A 253 14.13 10.33 34.41
N GLN A 254 15.17 10.20 33.57
CA GLN A 254 16.00 11.32 33.12
C GLN A 254 15.33 12.13 32.01
N GLU A 255 14.61 11.48 31.09
CA GLU A 255 13.90 12.12 29.97
C GLU A 255 12.71 12.94 30.48
N VAL A 256 11.97 12.36 31.43
CA VAL A 256 10.85 13.00 32.13
C VAL A 256 11.24 14.33 32.77
N ARG A 257 12.44 14.39 33.37
CA ARG A 257 12.92 15.59 34.05
C ARG A 257 13.31 16.71 33.07
N ALA A 258 13.88 16.35 31.93
CA ALA A 258 14.27 17.32 30.89
C ALA A 258 13.07 17.99 30.22
N VAL A 259 12.01 17.21 29.95
CA VAL A 259 10.75 17.75 29.38
C VAL A 259 10.10 18.75 30.34
N ARG A 260 10.04 18.41 31.63
CA ARG A 260 9.46 19.26 32.67
C ARG A 260 10.16 20.62 32.78
N ASP A 261 11.49 20.62 32.80
CA ASP A 261 12.27 21.86 32.94
C ASP A 261 12.09 22.78 31.71
N MET A 262 11.86 22.19 30.53
CA MET A 262 11.61 22.95 29.29
C MET A 262 10.20 23.53 29.21
N VAL A 263 9.16 22.79 29.60
CA VAL A 263 7.78 23.32 29.68
C VAL A 263 7.72 24.47 30.69
N ALA A 264 8.41 24.34 31.83
CA ALA A 264 8.53 25.40 32.82
C ALA A 264 9.26 26.64 32.27
N ALA A 265 10.29 26.45 31.44
CA ALA A 265 10.99 27.56 30.79
C ALA A 265 10.14 28.25 29.71
N ALA A 266 9.37 27.50 28.91
CA ALA A 266 8.48 28.04 27.89
C ALA A 266 7.27 28.78 28.50
N ALA A 267 6.75 28.31 29.63
CA ALA A 267 5.68 28.98 30.36
C ALA A 267 6.13 30.25 31.10
N ALA A 268 7.44 30.42 31.36
CA ALA A 268 8.02 31.61 31.97
C ALA A 268 8.32 32.74 30.97
N GLU A 269 8.23 32.47 29.67
CA GLU A 269 8.44 33.44 28.58
C GLU A 269 7.13 33.99 27.96
N GLN A 270 5.96 33.63 28.51
CA GLN A 270 4.64 34.24 28.23
C GLN A 270 4.20 35.16 29.36
#